data_AF-A0A317ZXE0-F1
#
_entry.id   AF-A0A317ZXE0-F1
#
_cell.length_a   1.000
_cell.length_b   1.000
_cell.length_c   1.000
_cell.angle_alpha   90.00
_cell.angle_beta   90.00
_cell.angle_gamma   90.00
#
_symmetry.space_group_name_H-M   'P 1'
#
loop_
_entity.id
_entity.type
_entity.pdbx_description
1 polymer ?
#
loop_
_entity_poly.entity_id
_entity_poly.type
_entity_poly.pdbx_seq_one_letter_code
_entity_poly.pdbx_strand_id
1 'polypeptide(L)'
;MALNFNSHSSTPSTVRVQVKADKGSQETWWVLGSMLLILLVSALLLRGMRVDVTSQTSPLSFELRATDLNEKQKSLLIELSLAEQELRFFHHLERQWPTVQWLAEEGIAPFVRDSSWHYFGEHQWQLVAQGYLGLAQDPSQVGHVLIWYPEGLDADAQVWFFTQPIVGELSDWLALTDSSWIQAGWKRWPLSASLSH
;
A
#
# COMPACT_ATOMS: atom_id res chain seq x y z
N MET A 1 77.43 24.13 -52.14
CA MET A 1 76.40 24.66 -53.05
C MET A 1 75.06 24.54 -52.32
N ALA A 2 74.49 25.66 -51.90
CA ALA A 2 73.37 25.71 -50.97
C ALA A 2 72.05 25.31 -51.67
N LEU A 3 71.28 24.39 -51.09
CA LEU A 3 69.93 24.06 -51.54
C LEU A 3 68.92 24.91 -50.76
N ASN A 4 68.18 25.68 -51.54
CA ASN A 4 67.20 26.68 -51.12
C ASN A 4 65.90 25.96 -50.69
N PHE A 5 65.43 26.20 -49.46
CA PHE A 5 64.13 25.70 -49.00
C PHE A 5 63.05 26.76 -49.26
N ASN A 6 62.30 26.60 -50.35
CA ASN A 6 61.04 27.35 -50.54
C ASN A 6 59.94 26.68 -49.71
N SER A 7 59.47 27.37 -48.68
CA SER A 7 58.27 27.01 -47.92
C SER A 7 57.02 27.45 -48.68
N HIS A 8 56.32 26.50 -49.32
CA HIS A 8 54.97 26.76 -49.80
C HIS A 8 53.98 26.74 -48.62
N SER A 9 53.51 27.92 -48.24
CA SER A 9 52.40 28.12 -47.31
C SER A 9 51.11 27.54 -47.90
N SER A 10 50.59 26.48 -47.28
CA SER A 10 49.29 25.90 -47.63
C SER A 10 48.21 26.55 -46.77
N THR A 11 47.30 27.30 -47.39
CA THR A 11 46.10 27.84 -46.73
C THR A 11 45.15 26.70 -46.32
N PRO A 12 44.60 26.71 -45.09
CA PRO A 12 43.67 25.66 -44.67
C PRO A 12 42.31 25.86 -45.36
N SER A 13 41.94 24.92 -46.24
CA SER A 13 40.62 24.84 -46.83
C SER A 13 39.63 24.24 -45.82
N THR A 14 38.72 25.08 -45.30
CA THR A 14 37.63 24.64 -44.43
C THR A 14 36.65 23.78 -45.22
N VAL A 15 36.64 22.47 -44.95
CA VAL A 15 35.65 21.54 -45.49
C VAL A 15 34.40 21.56 -44.59
N ARG A 16 33.27 22.08 -45.09
CA ARG A 16 31.96 21.87 -44.45
C ARG A 16 31.35 20.57 -44.96
N VAL A 17 31.24 19.59 -44.08
CA VAL A 17 30.45 18.37 -44.32
C VAL A 17 29.07 18.58 -43.70
N GLN A 18 28.02 18.62 -44.52
CA GLN A 18 26.66 18.51 -44.01
C GLN A 18 26.33 17.04 -43.79
N VAL A 19 26.21 16.64 -42.52
CA VAL A 19 25.65 15.34 -42.12
C VAL A 19 24.13 15.40 -42.22
N LYS A 20 23.55 14.46 -42.97
CA LYS A 20 22.10 14.30 -43.07
C LYS A 20 21.61 13.73 -41.74
N ALA A 21 20.62 14.37 -41.11
CA ALA A 21 20.00 13.84 -39.90
C ALA A 21 19.44 12.44 -40.21
N ASP A 22 19.92 11.44 -39.45
CA ASP A 22 19.47 10.07 -39.63
C ASP A 22 18.00 9.94 -39.22
N LYS A 23 17.27 9.05 -39.86
CA LYS A 23 15.80 8.96 -39.81
C LYS A 23 15.29 8.42 -38.46
N GLY A 24 15.38 9.21 -37.39
CA GLY A 24 14.84 8.87 -36.05
C GLY A 24 13.32 8.63 -35.97
N SER A 25 12.60 8.90 -37.06
CA SER A 25 11.17 8.60 -37.16
C SER A 25 10.88 7.10 -37.15
N GLN A 26 11.71 6.26 -37.79
CA GLN A 26 11.41 4.82 -37.87
C GLN A 26 11.61 4.09 -36.54
N GLU A 27 12.61 4.49 -35.76
CA GLU A 27 12.87 3.94 -34.42
C GLU A 27 11.74 4.27 -33.44
N THR A 28 11.17 5.47 -33.55
CA THR A 28 10.01 5.90 -32.74
C THR A 28 8.81 4.98 -32.94
N TRP A 29 8.57 4.48 -34.16
CA TRP A 29 7.46 3.54 -34.43
C TRP A 29 7.67 2.18 -33.78
N TRP A 30 8.90 1.68 -33.72
CA TRP A 30 9.20 0.42 -33.03
C TRP A 30 9.01 0.53 -31.53
N VAL A 31 9.41 1.65 -30.93
CA VAL A 31 9.20 1.93 -29.50
C VAL A 31 7.73 2.12 -29.18
N LEU A 32 7.00 2.85 -30.02
CA LEU A 32 5.56 3.03 -29.84
C LEU A 32 4.81 1.69 -29.96
N GLY A 33 5.21 0.87 -30.93
CA GLY A 33 4.65 -0.47 -31.14
C GLY A 33 4.93 -1.41 -29.96
N SER A 34 6.14 -1.42 -29.41
CA SER A 34 6.48 -2.24 -28.25
C SER A 34 5.73 -1.77 -26.99
N MET A 35 5.62 -0.46 -26.77
CA MET A 35 4.82 0.10 -25.68
C MET A 35 3.35 -0.30 -25.79
N LEU A 36 2.75 -0.20 -26.98
CA LEU A 36 1.36 -0.59 -27.21
C LEU A 36 1.14 -2.10 -27.00
N LEU A 37 2.09 -2.93 -27.46
CA LEU A 37 2.07 -4.38 -27.28
C LEU A 37 2.07 -4.74 -25.79
N ILE A 38 2.98 -4.15 -25.01
CA ILE A 38 3.06 -4.38 -23.56
C ILE A 38 1.74 -3.99 -22.88
N LEU A 39 1.19 -2.82 -23.21
CA LEU A 39 -0.09 -2.38 -22.64
C LEU A 39 -1.24 -3.33 -23.00
N LEU A 40 -1.30 -3.81 -24.24
CA LEU A 40 -2.32 -4.76 -24.69
C LEU A 40 -2.18 -6.11 -23.98
N VAL A 41 -0.96 -6.65 -23.87
CA VAL A 41 -0.71 -7.91 -23.16
C VAL A 41 -1.08 -7.77 -21.69
N SER A 42 -0.64 -6.70 -21.02
CA SER A 42 -1.01 -6.41 -19.63
C SER A 42 -2.52 -6.27 -19.45
N ALA A 43 -3.21 -5.55 -20.34
CA ALA A 43 -4.67 -5.42 -20.29
C ALA A 43 -5.38 -6.77 -20.51
N LEU A 44 -4.85 -7.63 -21.39
CA LEU A 44 -5.39 -8.96 -21.64
C LEU A 44 -5.18 -9.87 -20.42
N LEU A 45 -4.00 -9.82 -19.81
CA LEU A 45 -3.69 -10.54 -18.58
C LEU A 45 -4.57 -10.08 -17.43
N LEU A 46 -4.72 -8.76 -17.22
CA LEU A 46 -5.61 -8.20 -16.19
C LEU A 46 -7.08 -8.57 -16.45
N ARG A 47 -7.52 -8.60 -17.70
CA ARG A 47 -8.89 -9.02 -18.04
C ARG A 47 -9.10 -10.53 -17.86
N GLY A 48 -8.10 -11.36 -18.15
CA GLY A 48 -8.13 -12.80 -17.97
C GLY A 48 -7.94 -13.24 -16.50
N MET A 49 -7.23 -12.44 -15.71
CA MET A 49 -7.06 -12.57 -14.27
C MET A 49 -8.13 -11.81 -13.48
N ARG A 50 -9.31 -11.57 -14.07
CA ARG A 50 -10.51 -11.39 -13.25
C ARG A 50 -10.73 -12.71 -12.53
N VAL A 51 -10.04 -12.86 -11.40
CA VAL A 51 -10.38 -13.86 -10.40
C VAL A 51 -11.82 -13.52 -10.07
N ASP A 52 -12.75 -14.37 -10.46
CA ASP A 52 -14.06 -14.37 -9.85
C ASP A 52 -13.79 -14.58 -8.36
N VAL A 53 -13.69 -13.50 -7.60
CA VAL A 53 -13.68 -13.51 -6.14
C VAL A 53 -15.12 -13.79 -5.70
N THR A 54 -15.72 -14.84 -6.27
CA THR A 54 -16.90 -15.51 -5.76
C THR A 54 -16.41 -16.39 -4.62
N SER A 55 -15.99 -15.74 -3.55
CA SER A 55 -16.27 -16.28 -2.21
C SER A 55 -17.71 -15.88 -1.90
N GLN A 56 -18.67 -16.46 -2.63
CA GLN A 56 -20.09 -16.44 -2.25
C GLN A 56 -20.29 -17.40 -1.08
N THR A 57 -19.63 -17.14 0.03
CA THR A 57 -20.23 -17.43 1.32
C THR A 57 -21.04 -16.17 1.62
N SER A 58 -22.34 -16.30 1.89
CA SER A 58 -23.08 -15.15 2.44
C SER A 58 -22.25 -14.60 3.59
N PRO A 59 -21.81 -13.33 3.54
CA PRO A 59 -20.94 -12.80 4.57
C PRO A 59 -21.66 -12.99 5.89
N LEU A 60 -20.92 -13.47 6.90
CA LEU A 60 -21.49 -13.57 8.23
C LEU A 60 -21.99 -12.18 8.63
N SER A 61 -23.02 -12.08 9.45
CA SER A 61 -23.66 -10.79 9.78
C SER A 61 -22.69 -9.75 10.38
N PHE A 62 -21.51 -10.18 10.81
CA PHE A 62 -20.43 -9.33 11.32
C PHE A 62 -19.33 -9.03 10.29
N GLU A 63 -19.32 -9.63 9.10
CA GLU A 63 -18.34 -9.33 8.05
C GLU A 63 -18.77 -8.14 7.21
N LEU A 64 -17.82 -7.23 6.94
CA LEU A 64 -18.01 -6.09 6.05
C LEU A 64 -17.78 -6.52 4.60
N ARG A 65 -18.59 -5.97 3.69
CA ARG A 65 -18.32 -6.04 2.25
C ARG A 65 -17.61 -4.79 1.79
N ALA A 66 -16.93 -4.86 0.65
CA ALA A 66 -16.26 -3.70 0.04
C ALA A 66 -17.21 -2.51 -0.19
N THR A 67 -18.50 -2.78 -0.44
CA THR A 67 -19.55 -1.75 -0.58
C THR A 67 -19.92 -1.04 0.72
N ASP A 68 -19.66 -1.68 1.87
CA ASP A 68 -20.03 -1.15 3.18
C ASP A 68 -18.94 -0.21 3.73
N LEU A 69 -17.75 -0.20 3.10
CA LEU A 69 -16.62 0.64 3.46
C LEU A 69 -16.65 1.98 2.71
N ASN A 70 -16.37 3.06 3.43
CA ASN A 70 -16.14 4.36 2.81
C ASN A 70 -14.69 4.51 2.30
N GLU A 71 -14.42 5.58 1.54
CA GLU A 71 -13.10 5.80 0.92
C GLU A 71 -11.95 5.97 1.93
N LYS A 72 -12.21 6.61 3.08
CA LYS A 72 -11.20 6.73 4.15
C LYS A 72 -10.88 5.37 4.77
N GLN A 73 -11.90 4.55 5.02
CA GLN A 73 -11.73 3.20 5.57
C GLN A 73 -10.98 2.29 4.61
N LYS A 74 -11.31 2.32 3.31
CA LYS A 74 -10.56 1.59 2.28
C LYS A 74 -9.10 2.03 2.23
N SER A 75 -8.84 3.34 2.28
CA SER A 75 -7.48 3.87 2.26
C SER A 75 -6.70 3.47 3.53
N LEU A 76 -7.33 3.53 4.69
CA LEU A 76 -6.74 3.05 5.96
C LEU A 76 -6.42 1.55 5.90
N LEU A 77 -7.30 0.74 5.31
CA LEU A 77 -7.06 -0.69 5.11
C LEU A 77 -5.85 -0.94 4.21
N ILE A 78 -5.65 -0.12 3.18
CA ILE A 78 -4.47 -0.19 2.32
C ILE A 78 -3.21 0.07 3.13
N GLU A 79 -3.17 1.15 3.91
CA GLU A 79 -2.03 1.47 4.77
C GLU A 79 -1.76 0.37 5.81
N LEU A 80 -2.80 -0.15 6.45
CA LEU A 80 -2.67 -1.27 7.39
C LEU A 80 -2.17 -2.55 6.70
N SER A 81 -2.62 -2.83 5.47
CA SER A 81 -2.13 -3.97 4.69
C SER A 81 -0.67 -3.83 4.26
N LEU A 82 -0.23 -2.59 4.04
CA LEU A 82 1.17 -2.31 3.78
C LEU A 82 1.96 -2.56 5.05
N ALA A 83 1.64 -1.86 6.14
CA ALA A 83 2.34 -1.95 7.42
C ALA A 83 2.33 -3.34 8.06
N GLU A 84 1.32 -4.16 7.75
CA GLU A 84 1.20 -5.51 8.26
C GLU A 84 2.44 -6.36 7.92
N GLN A 85 3.00 -6.23 6.71
CA GLN A 85 4.15 -7.03 6.30
C GLN A 85 5.37 -6.73 7.18
N GLU A 86 5.60 -5.45 7.47
CA GLU A 86 6.63 -4.96 8.38
C GLU A 86 6.36 -5.45 9.80
N LEU A 87 5.12 -5.34 10.29
CA LEU A 87 4.72 -5.81 11.61
C LEU A 87 5.01 -7.31 11.78
N ARG A 88 4.63 -8.14 10.80
CA ARG A 88 4.92 -9.58 10.80
C ARG A 88 6.40 -9.87 10.71
N PHE A 89 7.15 -9.11 9.92
CA PHE A 89 8.60 -9.24 9.83
C PHE A 89 9.28 -9.02 11.20
N PHE A 90 8.94 -7.93 11.89
CA PHE A 90 9.50 -7.63 13.21
C PHE A 90 9.06 -8.66 14.26
N HIS A 91 7.80 -9.06 14.26
CA HIS A 91 7.32 -10.10 15.16
C HIS A 91 8.02 -11.44 14.93
N HIS A 92 8.31 -11.80 13.68
CA HIS A 92 9.06 -13.02 13.38
C HIS A 92 10.50 -12.97 13.89
N LEU A 93 11.14 -11.81 13.75
CA LEU A 93 12.52 -11.59 14.17
C LEU A 93 12.67 -11.55 15.70
N GLU A 94 11.84 -10.78 16.39
CA GLU A 94 11.98 -10.45 17.81
C GLU A 94 11.06 -11.30 18.72
N ARG A 95 10.14 -12.08 18.12
CA ARG A 95 9.11 -12.88 18.83
C ARG A 95 8.20 -12.03 19.74
N GLN A 96 8.09 -10.73 19.44
CA GLN A 96 7.26 -9.76 20.12
C GLN A 96 6.74 -8.72 19.13
N TRP A 97 5.55 -8.18 19.37
CA TRP A 97 5.00 -7.11 18.55
C TRP A 97 5.74 -5.79 18.82
N PRO A 98 6.16 -5.04 17.78
CA PRO A 98 6.81 -3.76 17.98
C PRO A 98 5.89 -2.75 18.68
N THR A 99 6.46 -1.88 19.50
CA THR A 99 5.67 -0.86 20.22
C THR A 99 5.15 0.20 19.26
N VAL A 100 3.99 0.78 19.56
CA VAL A 100 3.41 1.89 18.76
C VAL A 100 4.39 3.06 18.65
N GLN A 101 5.13 3.35 19.70
CA GLN A 101 6.11 4.43 19.68
C GLN A 101 7.26 4.14 18.70
N TRP A 102 7.78 2.91 18.70
CA TRP A 102 8.80 2.50 17.74
C TRP A 102 8.29 2.58 16.30
N LEU A 103 7.06 2.12 16.04
CA LEU A 103 6.43 2.23 14.71
C LEU A 103 6.30 3.68 14.24
N ALA A 104 5.96 4.59 15.15
CA ALA A 104 5.86 6.01 14.85
C ALA A 104 7.24 6.65 14.59
N GLU A 105 8.28 6.24 15.32
CA GLU A 105 9.66 6.68 15.13
C GLU A 105 10.24 6.22 13.78
N GLU A 106 9.90 5.01 13.34
CA GLU A 106 10.26 4.46 12.03
C GLU A 106 9.42 5.01 10.87
N GLY A 107 8.44 5.87 11.15
CA GLY A 107 7.61 6.50 10.11
C GLY A 107 6.60 5.54 9.46
N ILE A 108 6.18 4.48 10.15
CA ILE A 108 5.26 3.48 9.62
C ILE A 108 3.82 4.00 9.75
N ALA A 109 3.15 4.23 8.62
CA ALA A 109 1.72 4.56 8.59
C ALA A 109 0.86 3.34 8.99
N PRO A 110 -0.33 3.52 9.58
CA PRO A 110 -0.93 4.77 10.07
C PRO A 110 -0.48 5.16 11.51
N PHE A 111 0.64 4.61 12.01
CA PHE A 111 1.11 4.82 13.39
C PHE A 111 1.90 6.13 13.56
N VAL A 112 2.62 6.56 12.51
CA VAL A 112 3.27 7.86 12.45
C VAL A 112 2.26 9.00 12.43
N ARG A 113 2.53 10.10 13.15
CA ARG A 113 1.66 11.28 13.22
C ARG A 113 1.99 12.30 12.13
N ASP A 114 1.72 11.93 10.88
CA ASP A 114 1.93 12.78 9.71
C ASP A 114 0.61 13.28 9.09
N SER A 115 0.66 13.78 7.85
CA SER A 115 -0.53 14.22 7.12
C SER A 115 -1.51 13.08 6.82
N SER A 116 -1.02 11.84 6.66
CA SER A 116 -1.86 10.67 6.43
C SER A 116 -2.66 10.32 7.69
N TRP A 117 -2.04 10.41 8.86
CA TRP A 117 -2.70 10.19 10.15
C TRP A 117 -3.90 11.14 10.38
N HIS A 118 -3.75 12.41 9.99
CA HIS A 118 -4.87 13.36 10.03
C HIS A 118 -6.00 12.95 9.08
N TYR A 119 -5.67 12.50 7.86
CA TYR A 119 -6.65 12.01 6.89
C TYR A 119 -7.42 10.77 7.40
N PHE A 120 -6.73 9.88 8.12
CA PHE A 120 -7.31 8.66 8.68
C PHE A 120 -8.10 8.85 9.97
N GLY A 121 -8.22 10.07 10.52
CA GLY A 121 -9.08 10.33 11.69
C GLY A 121 -8.35 10.30 13.03
N GLU A 122 -7.05 10.58 12.99
CA GLU A 122 -6.22 10.87 14.17
C GLU A 122 -6.25 9.75 15.23
N HIS A 123 -6.15 8.49 14.78
CA HIS A 123 -6.21 7.34 15.66
C HIS A 123 -5.15 7.41 16.77
N GLN A 124 -5.61 7.23 18.01
CA GLN A 124 -4.73 6.96 19.14
C GLN A 124 -4.47 5.46 19.19
N TRP A 125 -3.32 5.06 18.64
CA TRP A 125 -2.90 3.67 18.57
C TRP A 125 -2.35 3.16 19.90
N GLN A 126 -2.74 1.95 20.26
CA GLN A 126 -2.25 1.24 21.43
C GLN A 126 -1.97 -0.22 21.07
N LEU A 127 -0.86 -0.75 21.57
CA LEU A 127 -0.52 -2.17 21.42
C LEU A 127 -1.41 -2.98 22.37
N VAL A 128 -1.99 -4.05 21.84
CA VAL A 128 -2.85 -5.00 22.55
C VAL A 128 -2.25 -6.40 22.47
N ALA A 129 -2.83 -7.38 23.16
CA ALA A 129 -2.24 -8.72 23.32
C ALA A 129 -1.65 -9.33 22.03
N GLN A 130 -2.42 -9.33 20.94
CA GLN A 130 -1.99 -9.86 19.64
C GLN A 130 -2.30 -8.87 18.50
N GLY A 131 -2.08 -7.57 18.70
CA GLY A 131 -2.37 -6.58 17.67
C GLY A 131 -2.37 -5.12 18.12
N TYR A 132 -3.09 -4.27 17.39
CA TYR A 132 -3.13 -2.83 17.63
C TYR A 132 -4.55 -2.27 17.56
N LEU A 133 -4.92 -1.50 18.59
CA LEU A 133 -6.20 -0.80 18.68
C LEU A 133 -5.98 0.70 18.43
N GLY A 134 -6.58 1.20 17.36
CA GLY A 134 -6.64 2.61 17.02
C GLY A 134 -7.98 3.20 17.46
N LEU A 135 -7.95 4.16 18.38
CA LEU A 135 -9.13 4.92 18.75
C LEU A 135 -9.24 6.17 17.90
N ALA A 136 -10.17 6.19 16.92
CA ALA A 136 -10.45 7.38 16.13
C ALA A 136 -10.97 8.52 17.00
N GLN A 137 -10.59 9.75 16.64
CA GLN A 137 -11.14 10.96 17.26
C GLN A 137 -12.62 11.15 16.89
N ASP A 138 -12.97 10.86 15.63
CA ASP A 138 -14.35 10.84 15.12
C ASP A 138 -14.68 9.44 14.59
N PRO A 139 -15.22 8.53 15.43
CA PRO A 139 -15.54 7.16 15.03
C PRO A 139 -16.67 7.09 13.99
N SER A 140 -17.44 8.16 13.78
CA SER A 140 -18.50 8.16 12.77
C SER A 140 -17.95 8.22 11.33
N GLN A 141 -16.75 8.78 11.15
CA GLN A 141 -16.13 8.94 9.83
C GLN A 141 -15.24 7.77 9.44
N VAL A 142 -14.39 7.27 10.33
CA VAL A 142 -13.42 6.21 10.01
C VAL A 142 -13.62 4.98 10.89
N GLY A 143 -14.17 5.16 12.09
CA GLY A 143 -14.35 4.10 13.08
C GLY A 143 -13.10 3.87 13.91
N HIS A 144 -13.31 3.36 15.13
CA HIS A 144 -12.27 2.67 15.88
C HIS A 144 -11.85 1.43 15.10
N VAL A 145 -10.56 1.11 15.13
CA VAL A 145 -9.96 0.04 14.33
C VAL A 145 -9.13 -0.86 15.20
N LEU A 146 -9.29 -2.17 15.05
CA LEU A 146 -8.43 -3.17 15.66
C LEU A 146 -7.83 -4.03 14.55
N ILE A 147 -6.51 -4.03 14.42
CA ILE A 147 -5.81 -5.06 13.65
C ILE A 147 -5.40 -6.16 14.63
N TRP A 148 -5.85 -7.39 14.36
CA TRP A 148 -5.65 -8.56 15.21
C TRP A 148 -4.95 -9.68 14.45
N TYR A 149 -3.99 -10.32 15.10
CA TYR A 149 -3.20 -11.41 14.56
C TYR A 149 -3.58 -12.70 15.28
N PRO A 150 -4.52 -13.50 14.72
CA PRO A 150 -4.93 -14.76 15.33
C PRO A 150 -3.74 -15.73 15.46
N GLU A 151 -3.79 -16.60 16.47
CA GLU A 151 -2.77 -17.62 16.67
C GLU A 151 -2.73 -18.60 15.49
N GLY A 152 -1.55 -18.76 14.89
CA GLY A 152 -1.31 -19.66 13.77
C GLY A 152 -0.23 -19.09 12.85
N LEU A 153 0.68 -19.94 12.37
CA LEU A 153 1.82 -19.53 11.54
C LEU A 153 1.39 -18.88 10.21
N ASP A 154 0.25 -19.29 9.67
CA ASP A 154 -0.28 -18.82 8.37
C ASP A 154 -1.61 -18.05 8.53
N ALA A 155 -1.93 -17.62 9.75
CA ALA A 155 -3.21 -16.98 10.00
C ALA A 155 -3.18 -15.52 9.52
N ASP A 156 -4.06 -15.20 8.57
CA ASP A 156 -4.21 -13.83 8.07
C ASP A 156 -4.59 -12.87 9.20
N ALA A 157 -4.07 -11.65 9.10
CA ALA A 157 -4.48 -10.57 9.99
C ALA A 157 -5.96 -10.24 9.74
N GLN A 158 -6.65 -9.87 10.80
CA GLN A 158 -8.06 -9.47 10.74
C GLN A 158 -8.16 -8.03 11.18
N VAL A 159 -8.86 -7.20 10.40
CA VAL A 159 -9.19 -5.83 10.81
C VAL A 159 -10.64 -5.77 11.25
N TRP A 160 -10.87 -5.16 12.40
CA TRP A 160 -12.19 -4.95 12.95
C TRP A 160 -12.48 -3.46 13.05
N PHE A 161 -13.69 -3.06 12.68
CA PHE A 161 -14.19 -1.70 12.76
C PHE A 161 -15.33 -1.57 13.76
N PHE A 162 -15.35 -0.44 14.47
CA PHE A 162 -16.46 -0.04 15.32
C PHE A 162 -16.73 1.47 15.17
N THR A 163 -17.91 1.83 14.67
CA THR A 163 -18.24 3.21 14.28
C THR A 163 -19.05 3.96 15.34
N GLN A 164 -19.25 3.36 16.51
CA GLN A 164 -19.93 4.00 17.63
C GLN A 164 -18.90 4.49 18.66
N PRO A 165 -19.24 5.47 19.49
CA PRO A 165 -18.38 5.88 20.59
C PRO A 165 -18.11 4.71 21.53
N ILE A 166 -16.85 4.48 21.86
CA ILE A 166 -16.48 3.56 22.94
C ILE A 166 -16.80 4.21 24.29
N VAL A 167 -17.61 3.52 25.08
CA VAL A 167 -17.97 3.91 26.45
C VAL A 167 -17.41 2.87 27.40
N GLY A 168 -16.62 3.29 28.40
CA GLY A 168 -15.97 2.39 29.36
C GLY A 168 -14.44 2.54 29.38
N GLU A 169 -13.76 1.71 30.16
CA GLU A 169 -12.29 1.71 30.19
C GLU A 169 -11.74 0.90 29.02
N LEU A 170 -10.60 1.33 28.47
CA LEU A 170 -9.96 0.64 27.36
C LEU A 170 -9.58 -0.82 27.72
N SER A 171 -9.24 -1.05 28.98
CA SER A 171 -9.01 -2.35 29.62
C SER A 171 -10.09 -3.37 29.28
N ASP A 172 -11.35 -2.92 29.28
CA ASP A 172 -12.52 -3.76 29.03
C ASP A 172 -12.57 -4.25 27.58
N TRP A 173 -12.02 -3.46 26.65
CA TRP A 173 -11.96 -3.78 25.23
C TRP A 173 -10.75 -4.65 24.86
N LEU A 174 -9.69 -4.58 25.67
CA LEU A 174 -8.45 -5.35 25.50
C LEU A 174 -8.59 -6.81 25.94
N ALA A 175 -9.54 -7.11 26.82
CA ALA A 175 -9.84 -8.47 27.29
C ALA A 175 -10.78 -9.26 26.35
N LEU A 176 -11.24 -8.63 25.27
CA LEU A 176 -12.27 -9.18 24.40
C LEU A 176 -11.70 -10.27 23.47
N THR A 177 -12.50 -11.32 23.28
CA THR A 177 -12.33 -12.35 22.25
C THR A 177 -13.24 -12.04 21.06
N ASP A 178 -13.04 -12.71 19.92
CA ASP A 178 -13.88 -12.60 18.72
C ASP A 178 -15.39 -12.56 19.01
N SER A 179 -15.85 -13.46 19.87
CA SER A 179 -17.27 -13.56 20.24
C SER A 179 -17.82 -12.30 20.91
N SER A 180 -17.01 -11.66 21.74
CA SER A 180 -17.38 -10.45 22.47
C SER A 180 -17.29 -9.19 21.62
N TRP A 181 -16.36 -9.12 20.66
CA TRP A 181 -16.35 -8.06 19.64
C TRP A 181 -17.62 -8.10 18.79
N ILE A 182 -18.02 -9.29 18.33
CA ILE A 182 -19.25 -9.48 17.55
C ILE A 182 -20.47 -9.02 18.34
N GLN A 183 -20.58 -9.40 19.62
CA GLN A 183 -21.70 -8.98 20.49
C GLN A 183 -21.72 -7.47 20.75
N ALA A 184 -20.54 -6.85 20.91
CA ALA A 184 -20.41 -5.41 21.05
C ALA A 184 -20.70 -4.64 19.74
N GLY A 185 -20.83 -5.35 18.61
CA GLY A 185 -21.20 -4.76 17.32
C GLY A 185 -20.02 -4.43 16.41
N TRP A 186 -18.83 -4.92 16.72
CA TRP A 186 -17.68 -4.81 15.82
C TRP A 186 -17.93 -5.57 14.52
N LYS A 187 -17.40 -5.03 13.44
CA LYS A 187 -17.50 -5.62 12.11
C LYS A 187 -16.12 -5.98 11.58
N ARG A 188 -15.97 -7.19 11.04
CA ARG A 188 -14.71 -7.75 10.57
C ARG A 188 -14.50 -7.50 9.08
N TRP A 189 -13.26 -7.19 8.73
CA TRP A 189 -12.67 -7.21 7.41
C TRP A 189 -11.47 -8.18 7.41
N PRO A 190 -11.47 -9.25 6.60
CA PRO A 190 -10.28 -10.09 6.43
C PRO A 190 -9.23 -9.32 5.61
N LEU A 191 -7.97 -9.20 6.05
CA LEU A 191 -6.96 -8.50 5.24
C LEU A 191 -6.67 -9.21 3.91
N SER A 192 -6.88 -10.52 3.83
CA SER A 192 -6.80 -11.28 2.60
C SER A 192 -7.97 -11.04 1.64
N ALA A 193 -9.00 -10.31 2.06
CA ALA A 193 -10.10 -9.91 1.17
C ALA A 193 -9.63 -8.79 0.23
N SER A 194 -9.83 -9.00 -1.07
CA SER A 194 -9.51 -7.99 -2.08
C SER A 194 -10.44 -6.78 -1.94
N LEU A 195 -9.86 -5.58 -1.94
CA LEU A 195 -10.62 -4.31 -2.02
C LEU A 195 -11.23 -4.05 -3.41
N SER A 196 -11.00 -4.94 -4.39
CA SER A 196 -11.48 -4.78 -5.77
C SER A 196 -12.93 -5.19 -5.96
N HIS A 197 -13.66 -4.38 -6.73
CA HIS A 197 -14.97 -4.65 -7.32
C HIS A 197 -14.86 -5.33 -8.68
#